data_AF-A0A7K4BC81-F1
#
_entry.id   AF-A0A7K4BC81-F1
#
_cell.length_a   1.000
_cell.length_b   1.000
_cell.length_c   1.000
_cell.angle_alpha   90.00
_cell.angle_beta   90.00
_cell.angle_gamma   90.00
#
_symmetry.space_group_name_H-M   'P 1'
#
loop_
_entity.id
_entity.type
_entity.pdbx_description
1 polymer ?
#
loop_
_entity_poly.entity_id
_entity_poly.type
_entity_poly.pdbx_seq_one_letter_code
_entity_poly.pdbx_strand_id
1 'polypeptide(L)'
;RKNHLYLLDDLTGDERNHFLLRGLLFSMGFHGESSLPDSFFNSENIASTKLSELDRGAIELMYGGRLSSGLTADDAKKSLGIESDD
;
A
#
# COMPACT_ATOMS: atom_id res chain seq x y z
N ARG A 1 17.16 8.74 5.32
CA ARG A 1 17.35 8.29 3.92
C ARG A 1 16.75 9.35 3.01
N LYS A 2 17.39 9.68 1.87
CA LYS A 2 16.75 10.49 0.82
C LYS A 2 16.08 9.51 -0.14
N ASN A 3 14.78 9.63 -0.32
CA ASN A 3 14.03 8.85 -1.31
C ASN A 3 13.91 9.71 -2.56
N HIS A 4 14.40 9.20 -3.68
CA HIS A 4 14.31 9.85 -4.98
C HIS A 4 13.30 9.06 -5.83
N LEU A 5 12.36 9.77 -6.45
CA LEU A 5 11.44 9.23 -7.44
C LEU A 5 11.83 9.77 -8.81
N TYR A 6 12.05 8.86 -9.75
CA TYR A 6 12.31 9.20 -11.15
C TYR A 6 11.06 8.86 -11.97
N LEU A 7 10.58 9.82 -12.74
CA LEU A 7 9.41 9.67 -13.61
C LEU A 7 9.80 10.03 -15.03
N LEU A 8 9.19 9.35 -15.99
CA LEU A 8 9.31 9.74 -17.40
C LEU A 8 8.56 11.06 -17.61
N ASP A 9 9.12 11.92 -18.45
CA ASP A 9 8.61 13.27 -18.69
C ASP A 9 7.36 13.28 -19.59
N ASP A 10 7.13 12.20 -20.32
CA ASP A 10 5.98 11.99 -21.20
C ASP A 10 4.72 11.51 -20.46
N LEU A 11 4.85 11.08 -19.20
CA LEU A 11 3.70 10.74 -18.36
C LEU A 11 2.87 11.99 -18.09
N THR A 12 1.58 11.93 -18.40
CA THR A 12 0.65 13.04 -18.17
C THR A 12 -0.61 12.55 -17.48
N GLY A 13 -1.43 13.49 -17.00
CA GLY A 13 -2.73 13.19 -16.40
C GLY A 13 -2.66 12.16 -15.26
N ASP A 14 -3.56 11.19 -15.33
CA ASP A 14 -3.75 10.18 -14.28
C ASP A 14 -2.60 9.19 -14.17
N GLU A 15 -1.90 8.86 -15.26
CA GLU A 15 -0.73 7.97 -15.20
C GLU A 15 0.41 8.62 -14.39
N ARG A 16 0.67 9.91 -14.63
CA ARG A 16 1.65 10.67 -13.83
C ARG A 16 1.26 10.71 -12.37
N ASN A 17 -0.02 10.96 -12.08
CA ASN A 17 -0.53 11.00 -10.72
C ASN A 17 -0.42 9.63 -10.03
N HIS A 18 -0.71 8.55 -10.75
CA HIS A 18 -0.59 7.18 -10.27
C HIS A 18 0.86 6.89 -9.82
N PHE A 19 1.85 7.13 -10.68
CA PHE A 19 3.24 6.85 -10.32
C PHE A 19 3.80 7.77 -9.23
N LEU A 20 3.34 9.03 -9.15
CA LEU A 20 3.65 9.92 -8.02
C LEU A 20 3.15 9.33 -6.69
N LEU A 21 1.88 8.89 -6.66
CA LEU A 21 1.29 8.25 -5.49
C LEU A 21 1.98 6.93 -5.15
N ARG A 22 2.31 6.11 -6.16
CA ARG A 22 3.02 4.84 -5.98
C ARG A 22 4.41 5.07 -5.38
N GLY A 23 5.15 6.08 -5.84
CA GLY A 23 6.46 6.44 -5.28
C GLY A 23 6.39 6.94 -3.83
N LEU A 24 5.34 7.69 -3.49
CA LEU A 24 5.07 8.09 -2.11
C LEU A 24 4.77 6.88 -1.21
N LEU A 25 3.85 6.01 -1.64
CA LEU A 25 3.47 4.79 -0.92
C LEU A 25 4.66 3.84 -0.76
N PHE A 26 5.50 3.70 -1.79
CA PHE A 26 6.74 2.95 -1.73
C PHE A 26 7.71 3.52 -0.69
N SER A 27 7.83 4.85 -0.63
CA SER A 27 8.62 5.53 0.42
C SER A 27 8.08 5.30 1.83
N MET A 28 6.77 5.02 1.96
CA MET A 28 6.09 4.60 3.18
C MET A 28 6.06 3.07 3.35
N GLY A 29 6.88 2.30 2.62
CA GLY A 29 7.02 0.87 2.87
C GLY A 29 6.04 -0.04 2.13
N PHE A 30 5.14 0.49 1.29
CA PHE A 30 4.28 -0.32 0.41
C PHE A 30 5.04 -0.72 -0.85
N HIS A 31 5.92 -1.71 -0.70
CA HIS A 31 6.72 -2.28 -1.80
C HIS A 31 5.97 -3.38 -2.57
N GLY A 32 4.82 -3.83 -2.03
CA GLY A 32 4.08 -4.96 -2.56
C GLY A 32 3.30 -4.66 -3.84
N GLU A 33 2.86 -5.74 -4.47
CA GLU A 33 1.95 -5.74 -5.61
C GLU A 33 0.70 -6.55 -5.25
N SER A 34 -0.40 -6.25 -5.93
CA SER A 34 -1.67 -6.97 -5.79
C SER A 34 -2.05 -7.59 -7.12
N SER A 35 -2.60 -8.81 -7.09
CA SER A 35 -3.17 -9.44 -8.28
C SER A 35 -4.61 -9.01 -8.57
N LEU A 36 -5.23 -8.21 -7.68
CA LEU A 36 -6.62 -7.79 -7.84
C LEU A 36 -6.73 -6.65 -8.86
N PRO A 37 -7.60 -6.76 -9.89
CA PRO A 37 -7.68 -5.77 -10.98
C PRO A 37 -7.98 -4.34 -10.52
N ASP A 38 -8.78 -4.19 -9.47
CA ASP A 38 -9.21 -2.90 -8.92
C ASP A 38 -8.22 -2.29 -7.93
N SER A 39 -7.21 -3.06 -7.51
CA SER A 39 -6.19 -2.58 -6.58
C SER A 39 -5.29 -1.54 -7.23
N PHE A 40 -5.03 -0.47 -6.49
CA PHE A 40 -4.01 0.52 -6.82
C PHE A 40 -2.61 -0.11 -6.92
N PHE A 41 -2.36 -1.21 -6.20
CA PHE A 41 -1.07 -1.89 -6.19
C PHE A 41 -0.89 -2.91 -7.33
N ASN A 42 -1.89 -3.09 -8.20
CA ASN A 42 -1.78 -3.95 -9.37
C ASN A 42 -0.87 -3.35 -10.44
N SER A 43 0.05 -4.15 -10.98
CA SER A 43 1.01 -3.72 -12.01
C SER A 43 0.38 -3.45 -13.38
N GLU A 44 -0.79 -4.04 -13.66
CA GLU A 44 -1.56 -3.78 -14.88
C GLU A 44 -2.41 -2.49 -14.78
N ASN A 45 -2.59 -1.95 -13.57
CA ASN A 45 -3.39 -0.74 -13.33
C ASN A 45 -2.49 0.50 -13.20
N ILE A 46 -2.20 1.14 -14.33
CA ILE A 46 -1.24 2.27 -14.39
C ILE A 46 -1.88 3.66 -14.32
N ALA A 47 -3.22 3.74 -14.29
CA ALA A 47 -3.95 5.01 -14.35
C ALA A 47 -4.91 5.23 -13.17
N SER A 48 -5.14 4.24 -12.30
CA SER A 48 -5.99 4.46 -11.13
C SER A 48 -5.32 5.38 -10.13
N THR A 49 -5.99 6.45 -9.73
CA THR A 49 -5.55 7.35 -8.64
C THR A 49 -6.32 7.12 -7.34
N LYS A 50 -7.11 6.04 -7.27
CA LYS A 50 -7.98 5.71 -6.16
C LYS A 50 -7.57 4.38 -5.53
N LEU A 51 -7.59 4.35 -4.20
CA LEU A 51 -7.44 3.14 -3.42
C LEU A 51 -8.76 2.37 -3.38
N SER A 52 -8.71 1.08 -3.67
CA SER A 52 -9.81 0.15 -3.39
C SER A 52 -10.03 0.03 -1.88
N GLU A 53 -11.17 -0.55 -1.47
CA GLU A 53 -11.44 -0.81 -0.05
C GLU A 53 -10.37 -1.70 0.58
N LEU A 54 -9.85 -2.68 -0.17
CA LEU A 54 -8.78 -3.54 0.32
C LEU A 54 -7.46 -2.79 0.46
N ASP A 55 -7.12 -1.92 -0.50
CA ASP A 55 -5.90 -1.10 -0.41
C ASP A 55 -5.95 -0.17 0.81
N ARG A 56 -7.12 0.42 1.09
CA ARG A 56 -7.35 1.24 2.29
C ARG A 56 -7.17 0.42 3.55
N GLY A 57 -7.78 -0.77 3.60
CA GLY A 57 -7.62 -1.69 4.73
C GLY A 57 -6.16 -2.07 4.98
N ALA A 58 -5.39 -2.35 3.92
CA ALA A 58 -3.96 -2.63 4.04
C ALA A 58 -3.16 -1.42 4.56
N ILE A 59 -3.52 -0.20 4.15
CA ILE A 59 -2.88 1.02 4.65
C ILE A 59 -3.23 1.26 6.13
N GLU A 60 -4.49 1.11 6.50
CA GLU A 60 -4.96 1.22 7.89
C GLU A 60 -4.34 0.15 8.80
N LEU A 61 -4.08 -1.03 8.28
CA LEU A 61 -3.40 -2.11 9.00
C LEU A 61 -1.96 -1.73 9.36
N MET A 62 -1.26 -1.11 8.41
CA MET A 62 0.14 -0.68 8.56
C MET A 62 0.31 0.62 9.35
N TYR A 63 -0.65 1.55 9.22
CA TYR A 63 -0.51 2.93 9.73
C TYR A 63 -1.66 3.43 10.60
N GLY A 64 -2.79 2.72 10.65
CA GLY A 64 -3.95 3.05 11.48
C GLY A 64 -3.80 2.69 12.96
N GLY A 65 -2.58 2.38 13.41
CA GLY A 65 -2.27 2.15 14.83
C GLY A 65 -2.60 0.75 15.36
N ARG A 66 -3.02 -0.19 14.50
CA ARG A 66 -3.27 -1.59 14.90
C ARG A 66 -1.99 -2.40 15.01
N LEU A 67 -1.00 -2.16 14.15
CA LEU A 67 0.30 -2.81 14.20
C LEU A 67 1.39 -1.78 14.53
N SER A 68 1.98 -1.88 15.72
CA SER A 68 3.12 -1.07 16.17
C SER A 68 4.42 -1.87 16.11
N SER A 69 5.55 -1.17 15.98
CA SER A 69 6.87 -1.81 16.00
C SER A 69 7.14 -2.43 17.38
N GLY A 70 7.53 -3.71 17.41
CA GLY A 70 7.81 -4.44 18.65
C GLY A 70 6.69 -5.37 19.11
N LEU A 71 5.59 -5.47 18.36
CA LEU A 71 4.55 -6.48 18.60
C LEU A 71 5.10 -7.89 18.35
N THR A 72 4.71 -8.82 19.21
CA THR A 72 4.94 -10.25 18.95
C THR A 72 4.00 -10.74 17.85
N ALA A 73 4.29 -11.90 17.25
CA ALA A 73 3.43 -12.47 16.21
C ALA A 73 1.99 -12.68 16.70
N ASP A 74 1.79 -12.98 17.98
CA ASP A 74 0.46 -13.18 18.57
C ASP A 74 -0.25 -11.85 18.84
N ASP A 75 0.47 -10.80 19.26
CA ASP A 75 -0.12 -9.46 19.35
C ASP A 75 -0.54 -8.94 17.97
N ALA A 76 0.25 -9.24 16.93
CA ALA A 76 -0.12 -8.93 15.56
C ALA A 76 -1.39 -9.67 15.14
N LYS A 77 -1.50 -10.99 15.37
CA LYS A 77 -2.74 -11.75 15.08
C LYS A 77 -3.96 -11.17 15.80
N LYS A 78 -3.81 -10.79 17.07
CA LYS A 78 -4.88 -10.21 17.88
C LYS A 78 -5.28 -8.83 17.38
N SER A 79 -4.33 -7.97 17.03
CA SER A 79 -4.60 -6.67 16.40
C SER A 79 -5.26 -6.77 15.03
N LEU A 80 -5.04 -7.89 14.34
CA LEU A 80 -5.66 -8.22 13.06
C LEU A 80 -7.03 -8.90 13.19
N GLY A 81 -7.48 -9.20 14.42
CA GLY A 81 -8.75 -9.89 14.65
C GLY A 81 -8.76 -11.34 14.16
N ILE A 82 -7.59 -11.96 14.02
CA ILE A 82 -7.47 -13.38 13.68
C ILE A 82 -7.64 -14.15 14.98
N GLU A 83 -8.83 -14.67 15.23
CA GLU A 83 -9.03 -15.66 16.30
C GLU A 83 -8.28 -16.93 15.91
N SER A 84 -7.33 -17.33 16.73
CA SER A 84 -6.74 -18.67 16.68
C SER A 84 -7.81 -19.63 17.19
N ASP A 85 -8.46 -20.34 16.27
CA ASP A 85 -9.20 -21.55 16.61
C ASP A 85 -8.16 -22.56 17.14
N ASP A 86 -8.20 -22.80 18.46
CA ASP A 86 -7.59 -23.98 19.11
C ASP A 86 -8.46 -25.23 18.87
#